data_AF-A0A2T7QAS5-F1
#
_entry.id   AF-A0A2T7QAS5-F1
#
_cell.length_a   1.000
_cell.length_b   1.000
_cell.length_c   1.000
_cell.angle_alpha   90.00
_cell.angle_beta   90.00
_cell.angle_gamma   90.00
#
_symmetry.space_group_name_H-M   'P 1'
#
loop_
_entity.id
_entity.type
_entity.pdbx_description
1 polymer ?
#
loop_
_entity_poly.entity_id
_entity_poly.type
_entity_poly.pdbx_seq_one_letter_code
_entity_poly.pdbx_strand_id
1 'polypeptide(L)'
;MVPTNLICMEWTNFILITLGALIVVYTCIQFWRFSYLWKKLNHTNLDGYKKILGEGYRSRPVDMKTRRYKWDKGIFVVRAHFDDKGNLIGTQNISTRFSRKRKEINLN
;
A
#
# COMPACT_ATOMS: atom_id res chain seq x y z
N MET A 1 -20.75 -45.47 -16.81
CA MET A 1 -20.97 -44.02 -17.03
C MET A 1 -20.60 -43.30 -15.75
N VAL A 2 -19.54 -42.49 -15.76
CA VAL A 2 -19.16 -41.66 -14.60
C VAL A 2 -20.13 -40.47 -14.57
N PRO A 3 -20.78 -40.17 -13.42
CA PRO A 3 -21.71 -39.06 -13.36
C PRO A 3 -20.98 -37.74 -13.60
N THR A 4 -21.42 -36.99 -14.62
CA THR A 4 -20.91 -35.68 -15.03
C THR A 4 -20.82 -34.67 -13.89
N ASN A 5 -21.65 -34.84 -12.86
CA ASN A 5 -21.67 -34.02 -11.65
C ASN A 5 -20.40 -34.17 -10.78
N LEU A 6 -19.76 -35.35 -10.80
CA LEU A 6 -18.54 -35.61 -10.01
C LEU A 6 -17.33 -34.88 -10.63
N ILE A 7 -17.22 -34.95 -11.96
CA ILE A 7 -16.17 -34.28 -12.73
C ILE A 7 -16.30 -32.77 -12.56
N CYS A 8 -17.52 -32.22 -12.62
CA CYS A 8 -17.75 -30.78 -12.49
C CYS A 8 -17.35 -30.23 -11.10
N MET A 9 -17.58 -30.99 -10.02
CA MET A 9 -17.14 -30.63 -8.66
C MET A 9 -15.61 -30.59 -8.52
N GLU A 10 -14.89 -31.55 -9.12
CA GLU A 10 -13.43 -31.61 -9.04
C GLU A 10 -12.76 -30.42 -9.73
N TRP A 11 -13.26 -30.00 -10.89
CA TRP A 11 -12.77 -28.80 -11.58
C TRP A 11 -13.03 -27.52 -10.77
N THR A 12 -14.21 -27.39 -10.14
CA THR A 12 -14.50 -26.22 -9.29
C THR A 12 -13.58 -26.15 -8.07
N ASN A 13 -13.28 -27.29 -7.43
CA ASN A 13 -12.36 -27.34 -6.30
C ASN A 13 -10.92 -27.00 -6.72
N PHE A 14 -10.47 -27.51 -7.87
CA PHE A 14 -9.15 -27.18 -8.41
C PHE A 14 -9.01 -25.68 -8.73
N ILE A 15 -10.04 -25.08 -9.33
CA ILE A 15 -10.08 -23.63 -9.61
C ILE A 15 -10.05 -22.82 -8.32
N LEU A 16 -10.80 -23.22 -7.28
CA LEU A 16 -10.82 -22.52 -6.00
C LEU A 16 -9.49 -22.61 -5.26
N ILE A 17 -8.85 -23.78 -5.26
CA ILE A 17 -7.53 -23.99 -4.63
C ILE A 17 -6.46 -23.14 -5.35
N THR A 18 -6.47 -23.12 -6.69
CA THR A 18 -5.51 -22.31 -7.47
C THR A 18 -5.73 -20.81 -7.27
N LEU A 19 -6.98 -20.33 -7.23
CA LEU A 19 -7.29 -18.95 -6.87
C LEU A 19 -6.82 -18.60 -5.46
N GLY A 20 -7.07 -19.48 -4.48
CA GLY A 20 -6.61 -19.31 -3.11
C GLY A 20 -5.09 -19.19 -3.02
N ALA A 21 -4.36 -20.08 -3.69
CA ALA A 21 -2.91 -20.04 -3.76
C ALA A 21 -2.39 -18.74 -4.39
N LEU A 22 -2.99 -18.28 -5.50
CA LEU A 22 -2.62 -17.01 -6.15
C LEU A 22 -2.85 -15.81 -5.23
N ILE A 23 -3.95 -15.79 -4.46
CA ILE A 23 -4.23 -14.75 -3.48
C ILE A 23 -3.16 -14.74 -2.38
N VAL A 24 -2.82 -15.91 -1.82
CA VAL A 24 -1.79 -16.03 -0.78
C VAL A 24 -0.44 -15.53 -1.32
N VAL A 25 0.00 -15.99 -2.48
CA VAL A 25 1.25 -15.54 -3.11
C VAL A 25 1.24 -14.02 -3.34
N TYR A 26 0.15 -13.48 -3.87
CA TYR A 26 0.00 -12.04 -4.06
C TYR A 26 0.11 -11.27 -2.74
N THR A 27 -0.56 -11.73 -1.67
CA THR A 27 -0.50 -11.08 -0.36
C THR A 27 0.90 -11.12 0.25
N CYS A 28 1.62 -12.24 0.12
CA CYS A 28 3.01 -12.37 0.56
C CYS A 28 3.93 -11.38 -0.16
N ILE A 29 3.80 -11.27 -1.49
CA ILE A 29 4.59 -10.30 -2.28
C ILE A 29 4.32 -8.87 -1.82
N GLN A 30 3.06 -8.50 -1.58
CA GLN A 30 2.73 -7.16 -1.09
C GLN A 30 3.25 -6.90 0.31
N PHE A 31 3.22 -7.90 1.20
CA PHE A 31 3.78 -7.80 2.55
C PHE A 31 5.30 -7.60 2.53
N TRP A 32 6.01 -8.33 1.67
CA TRP A 32 7.45 -8.15 1.45
C TRP A 32 7.77 -6.77 0.89
N ARG A 33 7.02 -6.30 -0.13
CA ARG A 33 7.18 -4.95 -0.68
C ARG A 33 6.95 -3.88 0.38
N PHE A 34 5.93 -4.04 1.22
CA PHE A 34 5.65 -3.13 2.32
C PHE A 34 6.79 -3.12 3.34
N SER A 35 7.25 -4.30 3.79
CA SER A 35 8.34 -4.42 4.76
C SER A 35 9.64 -3.81 4.24
N TYR A 36 9.94 -4.01 2.95
CA TYR A 36 11.09 -3.42 2.28
C TYR A 36 11.01 -1.90 2.19
N LEU A 37 9.85 -1.37 1.76
CA LEU A 37 9.59 0.07 1.73
C LEU A 37 9.69 0.68 3.13
N TRP A 38 9.09 0.03 4.13
CA TRP A 38 9.11 0.49 5.51
C TRP A 38 10.54 0.60 6.04
N LYS A 39 11.34 -0.47 5.92
CA LYS A 39 12.75 -0.48 6.36
C LYS A 39 13.56 0.62 5.68
N LYS A 40 13.37 0.81 4.37
CA LYS A 40 14.10 1.84 3.62
C LYS A 40 13.72 3.26 4.00
N LEU A 41 12.48 3.50 4.45
CA LEU A 41 11.99 4.85 4.75
C LEU A 41 12.17 5.25 6.23
N ASN A 42 12.31 4.29 7.14
CA ASN A 42 12.33 4.52 8.59
C ASN A 42 13.58 5.27 9.09
N HIS A 43 14.62 5.42 8.26
CA HIS A 43 15.89 6.05 8.63
C HIS A 43 16.36 7.08 7.59
N THR A 44 15.45 7.75 6.89
CA THR A 44 15.86 8.66 5.81
C THR A 44 15.19 10.01 5.84
N ASN A 45 15.97 11.03 5.48
CA ASN A 45 15.51 12.40 5.30
C ASN A 45 14.70 12.55 4.01
N LEU A 46 14.13 13.74 3.79
CA LEU A 46 13.27 14.05 2.64
C LEU A 46 13.88 13.62 1.29
N ASP A 47 15.19 13.81 1.08
CA ASP A 47 15.82 13.45 -0.20
C ASP A 47 15.94 11.94 -0.40
N GLY A 48 16.10 11.17 0.67
CA GLY A 48 16.03 9.72 0.58
C GLY A 48 14.63 9.23 0.26
N TYR A 49 13.61 9.88 0.81
CA TYR A 49 12.22 9.65 0.41
C TYR A 49 12.01 9.89 -1.08
N LYS A 50 12.49 11.03 -1.61
CA LYS A 50 12.43 11.31 -3.06
C LYS A 50 13.18 10.26 -3.87
N LYS A 51 14.37 9.82 -3.44
CA LYS A 51 15.17 8.79 -4.13
C LYS A 51 14.49 7.42 -4.17
N ILE A 52 13.83 7.02 -3.07
CA ILE A 52 13.19 5.70 -2.95
C ILE A 52 11.82 5.68 -3.63
N LEU A 53 11.02 6.71 -3.41
CA LEU A 53 9.62 6.76 -3.86
C LEU A 53 9.49 7.38 -5.25
N GLY A 54 10.41 8.27 -5.62
CA GLY A 54 10.42 9.03 -6.86
C GLY A 54 9.94 10.48 -6.66
N GLU A 55 10.06 11.28 -7.72
CA GLU A 55 9.68 12.69 -7.73
C GLU A 55 8.17 12.93 -7.91
N GLY A 56 7.39 11.88 -8.19
CA GLY A 56 5.93 11.93 -8.32
C GLY A 56 5.19 12.09 -6.98
N TYR A 57 5.55 13.12 -6.21
CA TYR A 57 4.90 13.43 -4.93
C TYR A 57 4.03 14.66 -5.00
N ARG A 58 3.04 14.70 -4.10
CA ARG A 58 2.25 15.91 -3.81
C ARG A 58 2.67 16.44 -2.46
N SER A 59 2.89 17.75 -2.37
CA SER A 59 3.21 18.41 -1.11
C SER A 59 2.12 19.42 -0.74
N ARG A 60 1.86 19.58 0.57
CA ARG A 60 0.93 20.56 1.13
C ARG A 60 1.52 21.13 2.42
N PRO A 61 1.52 22.45 2.62
CA PRO A 61 1.89 23.02 3.92
C PRO A 61 0.89 22.57 4.99
N VAL A 62 1.40 22.20 6.16
CA VAL A 62 0.58 21.90 7.35
C VAL A 62 0.63 23.10 8.30
N ASP A 63 1.84 23.56 8.58
CA ASP A 63 2.14 24.72 9.42
C ASP A 63 3.25 25.56 8.75
N MET A 64 3.61 26.70 9.36
CA MET A 64 4.67 27.58 8.84
C MET A 64 6.04 26.92 8.68
N LYS A 65 6.32 25.83 9.41
CA LYS A 65 7.62 25.13 9.42
C LYS A 65 7.54 23.66 9.01
N THR A 66 6.39 23.20 8.55
CA THR A 66 6.14 21.78 8.32
C THR A 66 5.34 21.55 7.07
N ARG A 67 5.84 20.68 6.20
CA ARG A 67 5.21 20.32 4.93
C ARG A 67 4.90 18.83 4.91
N ARG A 68 3.67 18.51 4.56
CA ARG A 68 3.21 17.14 4.35
C ARG A 68 3.48 16.74 2.91
N TYR A 69 4.11 15.59 2.73
CA TYR A 69 4.35 14.98 1.45
C TYR A 69 3.56 13.69 1.32
N LYS A 70 3.07 13.42 0.11
CA LYS A 70 2.30 12.24 -0.26
C LYS A 70 2.88 11.64 -1.53
N TRP A 71 3.28 10.38 -1.48
CA TRP A 71 3.69 9.60 -2.65
C TRP A 71 2.66 8.51 -2.93
N ASP A 72 2.37 8.30 -4.20
CA ASP A 72 1.54 7.21 -4.67
C ASP A 72 2.45 6.18 -5.37
N LYS A 73 2.71 5.03 -4.73
CA LYS A 73 3.59 3.96 -5.22
C LYS A 73 2.80 2.67 -5.44
N GLY A 74 2.18 2.58 -6.61
CA GLY A 74 1.30 1.45 -6.97
C GLY A 74 0.08 1.39 -6.04
N ILE A 75 -0.04 0.30 -5.26
CA ILE A 75 -1.12 0.15 -4.28
C ILE A 75 -0.84 0.88 -2.96
N PHE A 76 0.37 1.35 -2.72
CA PHE A 76 0.75 2.02 -1.47
C PHE A 76 0.70 3.53 -1.62
N VAL A 77 0.24 4.18 -0.57
CA VAL A 77 0.19 5.63 -0.41
C VAL A 77 1.01 5.96 0.83
N VAL A 78 2.17 6.56 0.63
CA VAL A 78 3.07 6.97 1.71
C VAL A 78 2.82 8.44 2.02
N ARG A 79 2.61 8.76 3.29
CA ARG A 79 2.43 10.12 3.80
C ARG A 79 3.43 10.36 4.92
N ALA A 80 4.19 11.43 4.81
CA ALA A 80 5.18 11.82 5.80
C ALA A 80 5.20 13.34 5.94
N HIS A 81 5.53 13.84 7.13
CA HIS A 81 5.70 15.27 7.39
C HIS A 81 7.19 15.55 7.54
N PHE A 82 7.66 16.64 6.95
CA PHE A 82 9.04 17.06 7.03
C PHE A 82 9.12 18.50 7.49
N ASP A 83 10.16 18.81 8.27
CA ASP A 83 10.53 20.18 8.62
C ASP A 83 11.19 20.89 7.42
N ASP A 84 11.41 22.20 7.54
CA ASP A 84 12.10 22.99 6.51
C ASP A 84 13.56 22.58 6.30
N LYS A 85 14.15 21.85 7.26
CA LYS A 85 15.51 21.28 7.17
C LYS A 85 15.52 19.89 6.51
N GLY A 86 14.35 19.34 6.14
CA GLY A 86 14.21 18.03 5.51
C GLY A 86 14.20 16.83 6.47
N ASN A 87 14.08 17.04 7.77
CA ASN A 87 13.95 15.99 8.78
C ASN A 87 12.51 15.52 8.91
N LEU A 88 12.33 14.21 9.12
CA LEU A 88 11.01 13.62 9.33
C LEU A 88 10.43 14.11 10.68
N ILE A 89 9.27 14.76 10.65
CA ILE A 89 8.51 15.13 11.84
C ILE A 89 7.43 14.08 12.07
N GLY A 90 7.45 13.44 13.24
CA GLY A 90 6.43 12.48 13.67
C GLY A 90 6.52 11.14 12.95
N THR A 91 5.37 10.47 12.80
CA THR A 91 5.30 9.10 12.26
C THR A 91 4.92 9.11 10.78
N GLN A 92 5.68 8.39 9.96
CA GLN A 92 5.30 8.09 8.58
C GLN A 92 4.04 7.20 8.56
N ASN A 93 3.07 7.52 7.71
CA ASN A 93 1.88 6.71 7.51
C ASN A 93 1.90 6.08 6.11
N ILE A 94 1.98 4.75 6.06
CA ILE A 94 1.89 3.98 4.82
C ILE A 94 0.53 3.29 4.82
N SER A 95 -0.31 3.67 3.87
CA SER A 95 -1.67 3.13 3.69
C SER A 95 -1.79 2.46 2.33
N THR A 96 -2.72 1.53 2.16
CA THR A 96 -3.05 0.99 0.85
C THR A 96 -4.14 1.84 0.17
N ARG A 97 -4.12 1.94 -1.16
CA ARG A 97 -5.08 2.72 -1.95
C ARG A 97 -6.53 2.26 -1.72
N PHE A 98 -6.71 0.98 -1.40
CA PHE A 98 -7.98 0.35 -1.08
C PHE A 98 -8.56 0.74 0.29
N SER A 99 -7.73 1.27 1.20
CA SER A 99 -8.17 1.69 2.55
C SER A 99 -9.07 2.94 2.53
N ARG A 100 -9.23 3.63 1.39
CA ARG A 100 -9.95 4.92 1.30
C ARG A 100 -11.48 4.83 1.21
N LYS A 101 -12.08 3.63 1.26
CA LYS A 101 -13.54 3.42 1.10
C LYS A 101 -14.32 3.34 2.42
N ARG A 102 -13.98 4.17 3.41
CA ARG A 102 -14.82 4.34 4.62
C ARG A 102 -14.75 5.77 5.15
N LYS A 103 -15.37 6.70 4.42
CA LYS A 103 -15.91 7.98 4.93
C LYS A 103 -16.75 8.58 3.80
N GLU A 104 -17.96 9.01 4.15
CA GLU A 104 -19.04 9.52 3.28
C GLU A 104 -20.01 8.44 2.75
N ILE A 105 -20.63 7.70 3.68
CA ILE A 105 -22.09 7.53 3.59
C ILE A 105 -22.62 8.43 4.71
N ASN A 106 -22.78 9.72 4.42
CA ASN A 106 -23.70 10.54 5.20
C ASN A 106 -25.08 10.01 4.83
N LEU A 107 -25.67 9.21 5.72
CA LEU A 107 -27.11 9.04 5.79
C LEU A 107 -27.66 10.41 6.16
N ASN A 108 -28.19 11.10 5.16
CA ASN A 108 -29.13 12.18 5.33
C ASN A 108 -30.53 11.58 5.34
#